data_AF-A0A949U8E4-F1
#
_entry.id   AF-A0A949U8E4-F1
#
_cell.length_a   1.000
_cell.length_b   1.000
_cell.length_c   1.000
_cell.angle_alpha   90.00
_cell.angle_beta   90.00
_cell.angle_gamma   90.00
#
_symmetry.space_group_name_H-M   'P 1'
#
loop_
_entity.id
_entity.type
_entity.pdbx_description
1 polymer ?
#
loop_
_entity_poly.entity_id
_entity_poly.type
_entity_poly.pdbx_seq_one_letter_code
_entity_poly.pdbx_strand_id
1 'polypeptide(L)'
;MPRKLPVLTLAFCFFFSVFAQSAAARDLIPAGTILQCTIDEPNFSSKTAMVGDPLLCHLSSLRSFGHSVFPRGAMLSGHLQDYKDPGHFVGKGWIQLEFDRIILPGAQELPLTTKIISAPHMKVDKQGDIRGRGHPTRDAVEWMIPPLWPIKVVTLPARGPFPTLKGETRVSLRLMEDIELPFPTARNSVPMPPWATPSSYGYSGALASPQPVIRPSTVVQPASYTQPVAATPVTTSGSAPQMTVIALRGGAAYLAREYWIQNGEMHCVSATGAEQSLPLEKIDIGETVRVNQERNVDFVLQSRDVIEQ
;
A
#
# COMPACT_ATOMS: atom_id res chain seq x y z
N MET A 1 -70.60 -12.28 7.26
CA MET A 1 -69.52 -13.09 6.63
C MET A 1 -68.22 -12.28 6.63
N PRO A 2 -67.06 -12.94 6.71
CA PRO A 2 -66.03 -12.62 7.70
C PRO A 2 -64.91 -11.67 7.27
N ARG A 3 -64.48 -10.86 8.24
CA ARG A 3 -63.19 -10.16 8.33
C ARG A 3 -62.03 -11.18 8.28
N LYS A 4 -61.23 -11.16 7.22
CA LYS A 4 -59.90 -11.79 7.18
C LYS A 4 -59.00 -11.03 6.20
N LEU A 5 -58.14 -10.14 6.70
CA LEU A 5 -56.81 -9.83 6.13
C LEU A 5 -56.11 -8.82 7.07
N PRO A 6 -55.29 -9.29 8.03
CA PRO A 6 -54.01 -8.64 8.24
C PRO A 6 -52.96 -9.67 8.68
N VAL A 7 -52.62 -10.63 7.81
CA VAL A 7 -51.51 -11.57 8.09
C VAL A 7 -50.46 -11.52 6.98
N LEU A 8 -50.80 -10.97 5.81
CA LEU A 8 -49.89 -10.93 4.66
C LEU A 8 -48.79 -9.86 4.79
N THR A 9 -49.01 -8.80 5.58
CA THR A 9 -48.04 -7.69 5.72
C THR A 9 -46.89 -8.00 6.69
N LEU A 10 -47.05 -8.94 7.61
CA LEU A 10 -45.98 -9.26 8.58
C LEU A 10 -44.95 -10.26 8.04
N ALA A 11 -45.32 -11.07 7.03
CA ALA A 11 -44.41 -12.03 6.40
C ALA A 11 -43.44 -11.39 5.41
N PHE A 12 -43.80 -10.23 4.83
CA PHE A 12 -42.93 -9.52 3.88
C PHE A 12 -41.79 -8.78 4.57
N CYS A 13 -41.96 -8.38 5.85
CA CYS A 13 -40.89 -7.73 6.63
C CYS A 13 -39.83 -8.70 7.17
N PHE A 14 -40.09 -10.02 7.19
CA PHE A 14 -39.12 -11.00 7.71
C PHE A 14 -38.12 -11.50 6.65
N PHE A 15 -38.39 -11.28 5.37
CA PHE A 15 -37.50 -11.70 4.27
C PHE A 15 -36.43 -10.67 3.89
N PHE A 16 -36.51 -9.44 4.39
CA PHE A 16 -35.53 -8.38 4.08
C PHE A 16 -34.34 -8.28 5.05
N SER A 17 -34.24 -9.17 6.04
CA SER A 17 -33.19 -9.12 7.07
C SER A 17 -31.89 -9.88 6.71
N VAL A 18 -31.72 -10.30 5.46
CA VAL A 18 -30.52 -11.06 5.04
C VAL A 18 -29.64 -10.16 4.17
N PHE A 19 -28.36 -10.06 4.55
CA PHE A 19 -27.26 -9.32 3.90
C PHE A 19 -27.03 -7.86 4.34
N ALA A 20 -26.94 -7.62 5.65
CA ALA A 20 -25.98 -6.63 6.12
C ALA A 20 -24.57 -7.22 5.94
N GLN A 21 -24.01 -7.11 4.73
CA GLN A 21 -22.59 -7.38 4.52
C GLN A 21 -21.83 -6.31 5.30
N SER A 22 -21.12 -6.74 6.35
CA SER A 22 -20.17 -5.89 7.05
C SER A 22 -19.20 -5.32 6.02
N ALA A 23 -19.36 -4.05 5.67
CA ALA A 23 -18.38 -3.32 4.88
C ALA A 23 -17.07 -3.34 5.69
N ALA A 24 -16.17 -4.24 5.35
CA ALA A 24 -14.84 -4.26 5.92
C ALA A 24 -14.22 -2.89 5.63
N ALA A 25 -14.04 -2.09 6.67
CA ALA A 25 -13.39 -0.79 6.55
C ALA A 25 -12.03 -1.02 5.90
N ARG A 26 -11.88 -0.58 4.65
CA ARG A 26 -10.63 -0.68 3.91
C ARG A 26 -9.75 0.46 4.39
N ASP A 27 -8.58 0.12 4.92
CA ASP A 27 -7.61 1.13 5.30
C ASP A 27 -6.87 1.62 4.05
N LEU A 28 -6.84 2.94 3.88
CA LEU A 28 -6.19 3.60 2.76
C LEU A 28 -4.85 4.18 3.20
N ILE A 29 -3.81 3.91 2.42
CA ILE A 29 -2.48 4.51 2.58
C ILE A 29 -2.36 5.61 1.55
N PRO A 30 -2.24 6.88 1.97
CA PRO A 30 -2.13 7.96 1.01
C PRO A 30 -0.77 7.95 0.31
N ALA A 31 -0.77 8.42 -0.93
CA ALA A 31 0.42 8.80 -1.66
C ALA A 31 1.27 9.79 -0.84
N GLY A 32 2.57 9.73 -1.00
CA GLY A 32 3.54 10.51 -0.23
C GLY A 32 3.98 9.87 1.09
N THR A 33 3.32 8.79 1.52
CA THR A 33 3.73 8.01 2.71
C THR A 33 5.17 7.51 2.56
N ILE A 34 5.98 7.66 3.61
CA ILE A 34 7.37 7.20 3.63
C ILE A 34 7.42 5.79 4.21
N LEU A 35 7.83 4.83 3.37
CA LEU A 35 8.06 3.44 3.72
C LEU A 35 9.54 3.22 4.02
N GLN A 36 9.84 2.51 5.11
CA GLN A 36 11.20 2.09 5.44
C GLN A 36 11.29 0.59 5.17
N CYS A 37 12.25 0.16 4.35
CA CYS A 37 12.44 -1.25 4.05
C CYS A 37 13.94 -1.62 4.04
N THR A 38 14.26 -2.89 4.25
CA THR A 38 15.63 -3.43 4.21
C THR A 38 15.77 -4.35 3.01
N ILE A 39 16.67 -4.02 2.09
CA ILE A 39 16.96 -4.82 0.89
C ILE A 39 17.70 -6.08 1.32
N ASP A 40 17.27 -7.26 0.86
CA ASP A 40 17.82 -8.56 1.25
C ASP A 40 19.06 -8.96 0.42
N GLU A 41 19.29 -8.30 -0.72
CA GLU A 41 20.38 -8.64 -1.63
C GLU A 41 21.77 -8.26 -1.07
N PRO A 42 22.70 -9.22 -0.91
CA PRO A 42 23.97 -8.97 -0.23
C PRO A 42 24.96 -8.09 -1.01
N ASN A 43 24.92 -8.06 -2.33
CA ASN A 43 25.84 -7.25 -3.13
C ASN A 43 25.20 -6.80 -4.45
N PHE A 44 24.25 -5.88 -4.34
CA PHE A 44 23.57 -5.31 -5.49
C PHE A 44 24.36 -4.13 -6.04
N SER A 45 24.76 -4.22 -7.30
CA SER A 45 25.68 -3.28 -7.96
C SER A 45 25.42 -3.22 -9.45
N SER A 46 25.67 -2.06 -10.09
CA SER A 46 25.59 -1.96 -11.56
C SER A 46 26.61 -2.86 -12.30
N LYS A 47 27.60 -3.41 -11.59
CA LYS A 47 28.56 -4.38 -12.16
C LYS A 47 27.97 -5.79 -12.27
N THR A 48 27.12 -6.18 -11.32
CA THR A 48 26.63 -7.55 -11.18
C THR A 48 25.18 -7.68 -11.61
N ALA A 49 24.39 -6.61 -11.48
CA ALA A 49 22.99 -6.58 -11.82
C ALA A 49 22.74 -6.05 -13.24
N MET A 50 21.74 -6.60 -13.90
CA MET A 50 21.21 -6.17 -15.19
C MET A 50 19.84 -5.51 -15.04
N VAL A 51 19.44 -4.71 -16.02
CA VAL A 51 18.11 -4.10 -16.06
C VAL A 51 17.05 -5.21 -16.07
N GLY A 52 16.08 -5.12 -15.18
CA GLY A 52 15.05 -6.13 -14.95
C GLY A 52 15.39 -7.15 -13.87
N ASP A 53 16.59 -7.13 -13.29
CA ASP A 53 16.93 -8.04 -12.19
C ASP A 53 16.01 -7.78 -10.99
N PRO A 54 15.37 -8.81 -10.44
CA PRO A 54 14.43 -8.66 -9.33
C PRO A 54 15.18 -8.35 -8.04
N LEU A 55 14.54 -7.58 -7.16
CA LEU A 55 15.06 -7.29 -5.84
C LEU A 55 13.92 -7.34 -4.81
N LEU A 56 14.24 -7.88 -3.64
CA LEU A 56 13.31 -8.04 -2.52
C LEU A 56 13.70 -7.10 -1.38
N CYS A 57 12.71 -6.42 -0.80
CA CYS A 57 12.91 -5.55 0.35
C CYS A 57 11.92 -5.88 1.47
N HIS A 58 12.42 -6.19 2.67
CA HIS A 58 11.58 -6.44 3.83
C HIS A 58 11.03 -5.13 4.39
N LEU A 59 9.71 -5.00 4.42
CA LEU A 59 9.05 -3.80 4.89
C LEU A 59 9.07 -3.73 6.42
N SER A 60 9.45 -2.56 6.95
CA SER A 60 9.34 -2.32 8.38
C SER A 60 7.91 -1.94 8.79
N SER A 61 7.61 -2.03 10.09
CA SER A 61 6.28 -1.69 10.59
C SER A 61 5.98 -0.20 10.40
N LEU A 62 5.02 0.12 9.55
CA LEU A 62 4.46 1.47 9.42
C LEU A 62 3.27 1.64 10.37
N ARG A 63 3.23 2.76 11.09
CA ARG A 63 2.07 3.16 11.90
C ARG A 63 1.36 4.33 11.25
N SER A 64 0.04 4.23 11.13
CA SER A 64 -0.84 5.34 10.74
C SER A 64 -1.98 5.43 11.75
N PHE A 65 -2.30 6.64 12.18
CA PHE A 65 -3.38 6.92 13.16
C PHE A 65 -3.36 6.01 14.41
N GLY A 66 -2.17 5.62 14.89
CA GLY A 66 -2.01 4.78 16.08
C GLY A 66 -2.14 3.26 15.86
N HIS A 67 -2.36 2.80 14.63
CA HIS A 67 -2.49 1.38 14.28
C HIS A 67 -1.40 0.94 13.28
N SER A 68 -1.08 -0.36 13.27
CA SER A 68 -0.06 -0.93 12.36
C SER A 68 -0.70 -1.17 11.00
N VAL A 69 -0.26 -0.44 10.00
CA VAL A 69 -0.84 -0.49 8.65
C VAL A 69 -0.40 -1.76 7.92
N PHE A 70 0.87 -2.10 8.04
CA PHE A 70 1.40 -3.33 7.47
C PHE A 70 1.54 -4.41 8.56
N PRO A 71 1.09 -5.64 8.28
CA PRO A 71 1.40 -6.78 9.13
C PRO A 71 2.90 -7.10 9.06
N ARG A 72 3.41 -7.81 10.06
CA ARG A 72 4.81 -8.25 10.06
C ARG A 72 5.04 -9.27 8.95
N GLY A 73 6.19 -9.18 8.29
CA GLY A 73 6.57 -10.06 7.18
C GLY A 73 6.05 -9.59 5.82
N ALA A 74 5.47 -8.40 5.72
CA ALA A 74 5.23 -7.77 4.42
C ALA A 74 6.56 -7.49 3.70
N MET A 75 6.59 -7.71 2.39
CA MET A 75 7.78 -7.53 1.55
C MET A 75 7.41 -6.68 0.34
N LEU A 76 8.36 -5.90 -0.16
CA LEU A 76 8.26 -5.19 -1.42
C LEU A 76 9.08 -5.93 -2.47
N SER A 77 8.48 -6.15 -3.62
CA SER A 77 9.14 -6.65 -4.81
C SER A 77 9.37 -5.49 -5.77
N GLY A 78 10.52 -5.50 -6.42
CA GLY A 78 10.89 -4.51 -7.42
C GLY A 78 11.96 -5.04 -8.35
N HIS A 79 12.52 -4.16 -9.18
CA HIS A 79 13.57 -4.50 -10.12
C HIS A 79 14.52 -3.34 -10.38
N LEU A 80 15.67 -3.65 -11.00
CA LEU A 80 16.57 -2.63 -11.54
C LEU A 80 15.93 -2.01 -12.79
N GLN A 81 15.54 -0.74 -12.72
CA GLN A 81 14.91 -0.06 -13.85
C GLN A 81 15.96 0.44 -14.85
N ASP A 82 17.02 1.09 -14.35
CA ASP A 82 18.09 1.61 -15.19
C ASP A 82 19.38 1.76 -14.37
N TYR A 83 20.52 1.80 -15.05
CA TYR A 83 21.80 2.09 -14.43
C TYR A 83 22.75 2.76 -15.40
N LYS A 84 23.68 3.52 -14.82
CA LYS A 84 24.84 4.04 -15.53
C LYS A 84 26.10 3.68 -14.79
N ASP A 85 27.02 3.04 -15.51
CA ASP A 85 28.34 2.75 -14.99
C ASP A 85 29.18 4.04 -14.81
N PRO A 86 30.03 4.09 -13.76
CA PRO A 86 30.93 5.21 -13.55
C PRO A 86 32.01 5.26 -14.65
N GLY A 87 32.17 6.42 -15.27
CA GLY A 87 33.23 6.69 -16.25
C GLY A 87 34.43 7.41 -15.62
N HIS A 88 35.63 7.13 -16.13
CA HIS A 88 36.89 7.72 -15.65
C HIS A 88 37.05 9.22 -16.02
N PHE A 89 36.30 9.69 -17.03
CA PHE A 89 36.38 11.07 -17.53
C PHE A 89 35.15 11.91 -17.20
N VAL A 90 33.97 11.30 -17.01
CA VAL A 90 32.75 12.06 -16.78
C VAL A 90 31.73 11.26 -15.97
N GLY A 91 31.33 11.84 -14.85
CA GLY A 91 30.09 11.49 -14.15
C GLY A 91 30.20 10.32 -13.19
N LYS A 92 29.44 10.42 -12.09
CA LYS A 92 29.26 9.33 -11.14
C LYS A 92 28.35 8.28 -11.75
N GLY A 93 28.65 7.02 -11.49
CA GLY A 93 27.70 5.94 -11.75
C GLY A 93 26.46 6.11 -10.89
N TRP A 94 25.32 5.63 -11.39
CA TRP A 94 24.04 5.69 -10.70
C TRP A 94 23.20 4.46 -11.02
N ILE A 95 22.30 4.12 -10.09
CA ILE A 95 21.32 3.05 -10.26
C ILE A 95 19.94 3.59 -9.93
N GLN A 96 18.94 3.14 -10.66
CA GLN A 96 17.54 3.48 -10.45
C GLN A 96 16.78 2.18 -10.16
N LEU A 97 16.18 2.11 -8.98
CA LEU A 97 15.38 0.97 -8.55
C LEU A 97 13.92 1.40 -8.47
N GLU A 98 13.05 0.51 -8.90
CA GLU A 98 11.61 0.70 -8.87
C GLU A 98 10.98 -0.49 -8.16
N PHE A 99 10.04 -0.23 -7.26
CA PHE A 99 9.25 -1.28 -6.63
C PHE A 99 7.81 -1.13 -7.09
N ASP A 100 7.32 -2.20 -7.71
CA ASP A 100 6.05 -2.29 -8.41
C ASP A 100 4.98 -3.05 -7.62
N ARG A 101 5.38 -3.84 -6.59
CA ARG A 101 4.46 -4.73 -5.86
C ARG A 101 4.78 -4.82 -4.37
N ILE A 102 3.74 -4.91 -3.54
CA ILE A 102 3.83 -5.40 -2.16
C ILE A 102 3.27 -6.81 -2.05
N ILE A 103 4.02 -7.66 -1.36
CA ILE A 103 3.65 -9.02 -1.00
C ILE A 103 3.27 -9.00 0.47
N LEU A 104 1.98 -9.26 0.72
CA LEU A 104 1.40 -9.32 2.05
C LEU A 104 1.44 -10.75 2.59
N PRO A 105 1.51 -10.95 3.92
CA PRO A 105 1.40 -12.27 4.52
C PRO A 105 0.04 -12.89 4.15
N GLY A 106 0.08 -14.09 3.58
CA GLY A 106 -1.08 -14.70 2.91
C GLY A 106 -0.98 -14.77 1.39
N ALA A 107 0.19 -14.45 0.82
CA ALA A 107 0.48 -14.50 -0.62
C ALA A 107 -0.42 -13.59 -1.46
N GLN A 108 -0.85 -12.46 -0.89
CA GLN A 108 -1.61 -11.45 -1.59
C GLN A 108 -0.64 -10.40 -2.14
N GLU A 109 -0.66 -10.22 -3.46
CA GLU A 109 0.11 -9.21 -4.15
C GLU A 109 -0.76 -8.00 -4.46
N LEU A 110 -0.25 -6.80 -4.17
CA LEU A 110 -0.93 -5.55 -4.47
C LEU A 110 0.04 -4.65 -5.26
N PRO A 111 -0.36 -4.15 -6.44
CA PRO A 111 0.50 -3.29 -7.23
C PRO A 111 0.66 -1.94 -6.52
N LEU A 112 1.86 -1.40 -6.59
CA LEU A 112 2.17 -0.06 -6.10
C LEU A 112 3.35 0.54 -6.83
N THR A 113 3.40 1.86 -6.89
CA THR A 113 4.54 2.59 -7.44
C THR A 113 5.23 3.32 -6.31
N THR A 114 6.49 2.97 -6.04
CA THR A 114 7.33 3.73 -5.09
C THR A 114 8.61 4.24 -5.69
N LYS A 115 9.11 5.29 -5.05
CA LYS A 115 10.33 5.97 -5.43
C LYS A 115 11.29 6.04 -4.26
N ILE A 116 12.56 5.74 -4.50
CA ILE A 116 13.60 5.88 -3.47
C ILE A 116 13.81 7.36 -3.15
N ILE A 117 13.78 7.69 -1.86
CA ILE A 117 14.08 9.04 -1.36
C ILE A 117 15.41 9.09 -0.61
N SER A 118 15.85 7.96 -0.06
CA SER A 118 17.08 7.89 0.72
C SER A 118 17.69 6.49 0.68
N ALA A 119 19.02 6.45 0.54
CA ALA A 119 19.81 5.25 0.63
C ALA A 119 21.00 5.49 1.59
N PRO A 120 21.44 4.49 2.36
CA PRO A 120 22.55 4.64 3.29
C PRO A 120 23.85 5.00 2.57
N HIS A 121 24.53 6.03 3.08
CA HIS A 121 25.85 6.46 2.61
C HIS A 121 25.94 6.83 1.11
N MET A 122 24.79 7.08 0.45
CA MET A 122 24.70 7.46 -0.96
C MET A 122 23.72 8.61 -1.13
N LYS A 123 23.92 9.42 -2.16
CA LYS A 123 23.02 10.55 -2.44
C LYS A 123 21.96 10.09 -3.42
N VAL A 124 20.71 10.38 -3.10
CA VAL A 124 19.55 10.14 -3.98
C VAL A 124 19.11 11.47 -4.55
N ASP A 125 18.78 11.52 -5.84
CA ASP A 125 18.28 12.73 -6.49
C ASP A 125 16.74 12.82 -6.47
N LYS A 126 16.20 13.84 -7.15
CA LYS A 126 14.74 14.03 -7.26
C LYS A 126 14.07 12.98 -8.13
N GLN A 127 14.81 12.26 -8.97
CA GLN A 127 14.34 11.21 -9.86
C GLN A 127 14.28 9.86 -9.14
N GLY A 128 15.05 9.72 -8.05
CA GLY A 128 15.17 8.49 -7.27
C GLY A 128 16.46 7.74 -7.60
N ASP A 129 17.37 8.33 -8.38
CA ASP A 129 18.61 7.69 -8.77
C ASP A 129 19.59 7.75 -7.60
N ILE A 130 20.13 6.58 -7.24
CA ILE A 130 21.15 6.44 -6.21
C ILE A 130 22.51 6.69 -6.86
N ARG A 131 23.16 7.79 -6.49
CA ARG A 131 24.48 8.18 -7.00
C ARG A 131 25.61 7.53 -6.19
N GLY A 132 26.58 6.96 -6.90
CA GLY A 132 27.77 6.36 -6.31
C GLY A 132 28.68 7.38 -5.58
N ARG A 133 29.61 6.87 -4.78
CA ARG A 133 30.49 7.68 -3.91
C ARG A 133 31.67 8.35 -4.64
N GLY A 134 31.85 8.12 -5.94
CA GLY A 134 32.97 8.66 -6.72
C GLY A 134 33.05 10.19 -6.74
N HIS A 135 34.27 10.72 -6.93
CA HIS A 135 34.53 12.15 -7.12
C HIS A 135 34.69 12.46 -8.61
N PRO A 136 33.90 13.38 -9.20
CA PRO A 136 33.92 13.59 -10.64
C PRO A 136 35.19 14.28 -11.14
N THR A 137 35.89 15.03 -10.28
CA THR A 137 37.01 15.89 -10.71
C THR A 137 38.40 15.32 -10.45
N ARG A 138 38.55 14.26 -9.63
CA ARG A 138 39.88 13.77 -9.23
C ARG A 138 40.62 13.20 -10.44
N ASP A 139 39.89 12.46 -11.27
CA ASP A 139 40.47 11.80 -12.43
C ASP A 139 40.90 12.80 -13.50
N ALA A 140 40.14 13.88 -13.72
CA ALA A 140 40.52 14.94 -14.67
C ALA A 140 41.85 15.62 -14.30
N VAL A 141 42.09 15.88 -13.02
CA VAL A 141 43.34 16.50 -12.53
C VAL A 141 44.52 15.54 -12.71
N GLU A 142 44.33 14.25 -12.44
CA GLU A 142 45.39 13.25 -12.59
C GLU A 142 45.77 13.03 -14.08
N TRP A 143 44.83 13.26 -15.01
CA TRP A 143 45.11 13.31 -16.46
C TRP A 143 45.81 14.59 -16.91
N MET A 144 45.94 15.64 -16.08
CA MET A 144 46.69 16.84 -16.42
C MET A 144 48.18 16.75 -16.07
N ILE A 145 48.64 15.66 -15.45
CA ILE A 145 50.02 15.48 -14.98
C ILE A 145 50.74 14.46 -15.90
N PRO A 146 51.57 14.92 -16.87
CA PRO A 146 52.17 14.06 -17.88
C PRO A 146 52.97 12.86 -17.35
N PRO A 147 53.72 12.97 -16.24
CA PRO A 147 54.42 11.83 -15.65
C PRO A 147 53.51 10.69 -15.15
N LEU A 148 52.23 10.95 -14.85
CA LEU A 148 51.28 9.94 -14.37
C LEU A 148 50.55 9.20 -15.51
N TRP A 149 50.68 9.68 -16.76
CA TRP A 149 49.96 9.11 -17.91
C TRP A 149 50.26 7.64 -18.19
N PRO A 150 51.51 7.14 -18.17
CA PRO A 150 51.78 5.73 -18.47
C PRO A 150 51.05 4.77 -17.53
N ILE A 151 51.04 5.09 -16.23
CA ILE A 151 50.30 4.33 -15.20
C ILE A 151 48.79 4.46 -15.42
N LYS A 152 48.30 5.63 -15.81
CA LYS A 152 46.89 5.85 -16.13
C LYS A 152 46.43 5.09 -17.36
N VAL A 153 47.25 4.98 -18.41
CA VAL A 153 46.94 4.19 -19.61
C VAL A 153 46.83 2.70 -19.27
N VAL A 154 47.71 2.16 -18.41
CA VAL A 154 47.63 0.76 -17.95
C VAL A 154 46.42 0.52 -17.03
N THR A 155 46.01 1.52 -16.25
CA THR A 155 44.86 1.42 -15.32
C THR A 155 43.53 1.89 -15.91
N LEU A 156 43.50 2.32 -17.18
CA LEU A 156 42.29 2.64 -17.94
C LEU A 156 41.13 1.62 -17.81
N PRO A 157 41.37 0.29 -17.82
CA PRO A 157 40.27 -0.67 -17.67
C PRO A 157 39.70 -0.74 -16.24
N ALA A 158 40.41 -0.24 -15.21
CA ALA A 158 39.96 -0.26 -13.82
C ALA A 158 39.03 0.93 -13.54
N ARG A 159 37.73 0.68 -13.67
CA ARG A 159 36.64 1.67 -13.53
C ARG A 159 36.53 2.23 -12.09
N GLY A 160 36.05 3.47 -11.98
CA GLY A 160 35.72 4.12 -10.70
C GLY A 160 34.70 3.31 -9.87
N PRO A 161 34.50 3.66 -8.58
CA PRO A 161 33.70 2.83 -7.69
C PRO A 161 32.23 2.76 -8.16
N PHE A 162 31.79 1.55 -8.49
CA PHE A 162 30.41 1.28 -8.85
C PHE A 162 29.45 1.63 -7.71
N PRO A 163 28.25 2.18 -8.01
CA PRO A 163 27.19 2.29 -7.02
C PRO A 163 26.84 0.89 -6.52
N THR A 164 27.10 0.63 -5.23
CA THR A 164 26.97 -0.69 -4.62
C THR A 164 26.17 -0.55 -3.32
N LEU A 165 25.06 -1.29 -3.26
CA LEU A 165 24.31 -1.55 -2.03
C LEU A 165 24.96 -2.78 -1.40
N LYS A 166 25.54 -2.61 -0.21
CA LYS A 166 26.33 -3.65 0.45
C LYS A 166 25.55 -4.22 1.62
N GLY A 167 25.27 -5.53 1.55
CA GLY A 167 24.52 -6.25 2.56
C GLY A 167 23.08 -5.75 2.71
N GLU A 168 22.48 -6.11 3.84
CA GLU A 168 21.16 -5.68 4.25
C GLU A 168 21.08 -4.15 4.37
N THR A 169 20.57 -3.51 3.32
CA THR A 169 20.61 -2.05 3.20
C THR A 169 19.22 -1.46 3.47
N ARG A 170 19.11 -0.64 4.52
CA ARG A 170 17.87 0.07 4.86
C ARG A 170 17.64 1.25 3.93
N VAL A 171 16.65 1.18 3.05
CA VAL A 171 16.27 2.27 2.16
C VAL A 171 14.94 2.88 2.58
N SER A 172 14.80 4.18 2.34
CA SER A 172 13.54 4.89 2.51
C SER A 172 12.91 5.12 1.14
N LEU A 173 11.67 4.67 1.01
CA LEU A 173 10.84 4.77 -0.18
C LEU A 173 9.70 5.74 0.09
N ARG A 174 9.26 6.45 -0.94
CA ARG A 174 8.04 7.24 -0.93
C ARG A 174 7.03 6.57 -1.83
N LEU A 175 5.83 6.37 -1.30
CA LEU A 175 4.70 5.88 -2.07
C LEU A 175 4.20 6.97 -3.02
N MET A 176 3.92 6.64 -4.28
CA MET A 176 3.49 7.62 -5.30
C MET A 176 1.98 7.64 -5.54
N GLU A 177 1.26 6.60 -5.11
CA GLU A 177 -0.18 6.46 -5.32
C GLU A 177 -0.91 6.03 -4.05
N ASP A 178 -2.21 6.29 -4.00
CA ASP A 178 -3.06 5.85 -2.89
C ASP A 178 -3.31 4.35 -3.02
N ILE A 179 -3.14 3.61 -1.92
CA ILE A 179 -3.33 2.15 -1.90
C ILE A 179 -4.43 1.78 -0.92
N GLU A 180 -5.42 1.00 -1.40
CA GLU A 180 -6.41 0.34 -0.55
C GLU A 180 -5.89 -1.01 -0.07
N LEU A 181 -5.84 -1.21 1.26
CA LEU A 181 -5.56 -2.52 1.81
C LEU A 181 -6.83 -3.38 1.79
N PRO A 182 -6.73 -4.64 1.31
CA PRO A 182 -7.86 -5.56 1.22
C PRO A 182 -8.26 -6.17 2.57
N PHE A 183 -7.52 -5.85 3.64
CA PHE A 183 -7.84 -6.25 5.00
C PHE A 183 -8.00 -5.01 5.90
N PRO A 184 -8.92 -5.06 6.87
CA PRO A 184 -8.94 -4.05 7.93
C PRO A 184 -7.61 -4.18 8.68
N THR A 185 -6.86 -3.08 8.82
CA THR A 185 -5.68 -3.12 9.67
C THR A 185 -6.18 -3.40 11.07
N ALA A 186 -5.63 -4.42 11.72
CA ALA A 186 -6.08 -4.77 13.05
C ALA A 186 -5.87 -3.53 13.93
N ARG A 187 -6.97 -2.88 14.32
CA ARG A 187 -6.98 -2.06 15.53
C ARG A 187 -6.32 -2.94 16.56
N ASN A 188 -5.18 -2.50 17.06
CA ASN A 188 -4.29 -3.30 17.87
C ASN A 188 -4.93 -3.54 19.26
N SER A 189 -6.15 -4.05 19.33
CA SER A 189 -6.61 -4.86 20.44
C SER A 189 -5.84 -6.16 20.31
N VAL A 190 -4.70 -6.24 21.00
CA VAL A 190 -4.21 -7.53 21.49
C VAL A 190 -5.46 -8.30 21.93
N PRO A 191 -5.75 -9.52 21.40
CA PRO A 191 -6.86 -10.31 21.88
C PRO A 191 -6.67 -10.41 23.37
N MET A 192 -7.49 -9.67 24.11
CA MET A 192 -7.39 -9.66 25.55
C MET A 192 -7.66 -11.11 25.94
N PRO A 193 -6.70 -11.78 26.60
CA PRO A 193 -6.94 -13.15 26.98
C PRO A 193 -8.20 -13.17 27.85
N PRO A 194 -9.00 -14.25 27.84
CA PRO A 194 -10.33 -14.27 28.45
C PRO A 194 -10.38 -13.82 29.92
N TRP A 195 -9.24 -13.89 30.63
CA TRP A 195 -9.08 -13.45 32.01
C TRP A 195 -8.96 -11.93 32.20
N ALA A 196 -8.75 -11.18 31.14
CA ALA A 196 -8.47 -9.75 31.21
C ALA A 196 -9.67 -8.90 30.73
N THR A 197 -10.69 -9.47 30.08
CA THR A 197 -11.90 -8.73 29.69
C THR A 197 -12.51 -8.01 30.92
N PRO A 198 -12.87 -6.72 30.83
CA PRO A 198 -13.54 -6.05 31.93
C PRO A 198 -14.87 -6.74 32.17
N SER A 199 -14.95 -7.53 33.24
CA SER A 199 -16.17 -8.22 33.63
C SER A 199 -17.19 -7.16 34.04
N SER A 200 -18.25 -7.02 33.25
CA SER A 200 -19.50 -6.49 33.78
C SER A 200 -19.94 -7.47 34.88
N TYR A 201 -19.93 -7.03 36.14
CA TYR A 201 -20.36 -7.83 37.30
C TYR A 201 -21.79 -8.34 37.10
N GLY A 202 -21.91 -9.56 36.57
CA GLY A 202 -23.11 -10.37 36.56
C GLY A 202 -22.83 -11.59 37.43
N TYR A 203 -23.24 -11.51 38.70
CA TYR A 203 -23.15 -12.59 39.66
C TYR A 203 -24.04 -13.76 39.22
N SER A 204 -23.44 -14.87 38.79
CA SER A 204 -24.04 -16.22 38.81
C SER A 204 -22.93 -17.25 38.62
N GLY A 205 -22.62 -17.97 39.70
CA GLY A 205 -21.57 -18.97 39.73
C GLY A 205 -21.99 -20.30 39.08
N ALA A 206 -21.03 -20.92 38.41
CA ALA A 206 -20.95 -22.37 38.27
C ALA A 206 -19.48 -22.75 38.02
N LEU A 207 -18.95 -23.60 38.88
CA LEU A 207 -17.61 -24.18 38.79
C LEU A 207 -17.57 -25.17 37.61
N ALA A 208 -16.64 -24.99 36.68
CA ALA A 208 -16.33 -26.00 35.66
C ALA A 208 -14.81 -26.24 35.61
N SER A 209 -14.39 -27.43 36.04
CA SER A 209 -13.02 -27.93 35.90
C SER A 209 -12.67 -28.18 34.43
N PRO A 210 -11.44 -27.89 33.97
CA PRO A 210 -11.00 -28.22 32.62
C PRO A 210 -10.55 -29.69 32.53
N GLN A 211 -11.13 -30.45 31.58
CA GLN A 211 -10.54 -31.69 31.09
C GLN A 211 -9.57 -31.40 29.91
N PRO A 212 -8.45 -32.13 29.80
CA PRO A 212 -7.55 -32.00 28.65
C PRO A 212 -8.09 -32.74 27.42
N VAL A 213 -8.26 -32.01 26.32
CA VAL A 213 -8.57 -32.55 24.98
C VAL A 213 -7.27 -32.99 24.31
N ILE A 214 -7.13 -34.30 24.06
CA ILE A 214 -6.06 -34.88 23.24
C ILE A 214 -6.37 -34.56 21.77
N ARG A 215 -5.45 -33.88 21.06
CA ARG A 215 -5.55 -33.61 19.61
C ARG A 215 -4.84 -34.73 18.82
N PRO A 216 -5.46 -35.33 17.79
CA PRO A 216 -4.74 -36.17 16.84
C PRO A 216 -3.96 -35.33 15.82
N SER A 217 -2.79 -35.85 15.42
CA SER A 217 -1.84 -35.24 14.48
C SER A 217 -2.41 -35.13 13.07
N THR A 218 -2.38 -33.94 12.48
CA THR A 218 -2.73 -33.71 11.07
C THR A 218 -1.62 -34.23 10.16
N VAL A 219 -1.95 -35.16 9.26
CA VAL A 219 -1.08 -35.60 8.16
C VAL A 219 -1.06 -34.52 7.09
N VAL A 220 0.14 -34.01 6.76
CA VAL A 220 0.36 -33.04 5.69
C VAL A 220 0.23 -33.76 4.35
N GLN A 221 -0.71 -33.31 3.51
CA GLN A 221 -0.86 -33.76 2.13
C GLN A 221 -0.24 -32.70 1.20
N PRO A 222 0.65 -33.05 0.25
CA PRO A 222 1.24 -32.08 -0.66
C PRO A 222 0.20 -31.58 -1.68
N ALA A 223 0.07 -30.26 -1.79
CA ALA A 223 -0.75 -29.62 -2.81
C ALA A 223 -0.10 -29.77 -4.20
N SER A 224 -0.86 -30.29 -5.17
CA SER A 224 -0.48 -30.27 -6.58
C SER A 224 -0.84 -28.90 -7.17
N TYR A 225 0.16 -28.17 -7.67
CA TYR A 225 -0.06 -26.89 -8.36
C TYR A 225 -0.46 -27.14 -9.81
N THR A 226 -1.63 -26.63 -10.21
CA THR A 226 -2.00 -26.45 -11.62
C THR A 226 -1.78 -24.98 -11.97
N GLN A 227 -0.89 -24.71 -12.93
CA GLN A 227 -0.64 -23.35 -13.44
C GLN A 227 -1.90 -22.80 -14.13
N PRO A 228 -2.41 -21.60 -13.77
CA PRO A 228 -3.38 -20.91 -14.59
C PRO A 228 -2.68 -20.23 -15.78
N VAL A 229 -3.27 -20.44 -16.97
CA VAL A 229 -2.84 -19.84 -18.24
C VAL A 229 -3.06 -18.33 -18.19
N ALA A 230 -2.06 -17.57 -18.64
CA ALA A 230 -2.04 -16.12 -18.68
C ALA A 230 -3.25 -15.53 -19.43
N ALA A 231 -4.01 -14.66 -18.76
CA ALA A 231 -4.99 -13.80 -19.40
C ALA A 231 -4.29 -12.56 -19.96
N THR A 232 -4.45 -12.31 -21.26
CA THR A 232 -3.98 -11.12 -21.97
C THR A 232 -4.61 -9.83 -21.40
N PRO A 233 -3.83 -8.76 -21.16
CA PRO A 233 -4.36 -7.49 -20.72
C PRO A 233 -5.06 -6.75 -21.86
N VAL A 234 -6.35 -6.47 -21.69
CA VAL A 234 -7.09 -5.50 -22.51
C VAL A 234 -6.67 -4.09 -22.12
N THR A 235 -6.04 -3.38 -23.04
CA THR A 235 -5.72 -1.96 -22.90
C THR A 235 -7.01 -1.14 -22.98
N THR A 236 -7.40 -0.47 -21.89
CA THR A 236 -8.39 0.62 -21.96
C THR A 236 -7.71 1.91 -21.52
N SER A 237 -7.23 2.66 -22.49
CA SER A 237 -6.81 4.05 -22.34
C SER A 237 -8.04 4.93 -22.09
N GLY A 238 -8.19 5.40 -20.86
CA GLY A 238 -9.15 6.42 -20.45
C GLY A 238 -8.65 7.04 -19.14
N SER A 239 -8.62 8.38 -19.08
CA SER A 239 -8.30 9.13 -17.86
C SER A 239 -9.07 8.54 -16.69
N ALA A 240 -8.36 8.08 -15.66
CA ALA A 240 -9.01 7.54 -14.45
C ALA A 240 -9.99 8.60 -13.91
N PRO A 241 -11.24 8.23 -13.60
CA PRO A 241 -12.22 9.17 -13.06
C PRO A 241 -11.68 9.76 -11.75
N GLN A 242 -11.66 11.08 -11.63
CA GLN A 242 -11.23 11.75 -10.41
C GLN A 242 -12.23 11.44 -9.30
N MET A 243 -11.79 10.67 -8.31
CA MET A 243 -12.63 10.23 -7.19
C MET A 243 -12.61 11.26 -6.05
N THR A 244 -13.78 11.54 -5.47
CA THR A 244 -13.95 12.42 -4.31
C THR A 244 -13.97 11.59 -3.02
N VAL A 245 -13.22 12.04 -2.00
CA VAL A 245 -13.17 11.39 -0.69
C VAL A 245 -14.21 12.01 0.23
N ILE A 246 -15.12 11.22 0.77
CA ILE A 246 -16.12 11.65 1.75
C ILE A 246 -15.68 11.20 3.14
N ALA A 247 -15.30 12.14 4.00
CA ALA A 247 -14.85 11.84 5.37
C ALA A 247 -16.05 11.69 6.33
N LEU A 248 -16.00 10.68 7.19
CA LEU A 248 -17.02 10.39 8.20
C LEU A 248 -16.53 10.79 9.61
N ARG A 249 -17.44 11.29 10.43
CA ARG A 249 -17.24 11.54 11.86
C ARG A 249 -17.01 10.21 12.57
N GLY A 250 -15.74 9.88 12.78
CA GLY A 250 -15.30 8.55 13.23
C GLY A 250 -14.04 8.05 12.52
N GLY A 251 -13.53 8.82 11.56
CA GLY A 251 -12.23 8.59 10.91
C GLY A 251 -12.27 7.62 9.73
N ALA A 252 -13.45 7.11 9.37
CA ALA A 252 -13.66 6.38 8.12
C ALA A 252 -13.81 7.37 6.95
N ALA A 253 -13.56 6.91 5.73
CA ALA A 253 -13.82 7.69 4.53
C ALA A 253 -14.40 6.80 3.41
N TYR A 254 -15.15 7.40 2.50
CA TYR A 254 -15.77 6.74 1.36
C TYR A 254 -15.32 7.38 0.06
N LEU A 255 -14.89 6.57 -0.91
CA LEU A 255 -14.48 7.05 -2.24
C LEU A 255 -15.68 7.02 -3.20
N ALA A 256 -16.13 8.21 -3.58
CA ALA A 256 -17.25 8.41 -4.48
C ALA A 256 -16.77 8.91 -5.85
N ARG A 257 -17.24 8.27 -6.92
CA ARG A 257 -17.18 8.79 -8.29
C ARG A 257 -18.18 9.91 -8.49
N GLU A 258 -19.38 9.73 -7.94
CA GLU A 258 -20.49 10.68 -8.01
C GLU A 258 -21.15 10.77 -6.63
N TYR A 259 -21.63 11.97 -6.28
CA TYR A 259 -22.36 12.18 -5.02
C TYR A 259 -23.40 13.28 -5.17
N TRP A 260 -24.50 13.17 -4.44
CA TRP A 260 -25.54 14.20 -4.36
C TRP A 260 -26.25 14.13 -3.01
N ILE A 261 -26.88 15.23 -2.61
CA ILE A 261 -27.76 15.28 -1.44
C ILE A 261 -29.20 15.05 -1.89
N GLN A 262 -29.89 14.16 -1.20
CA GLN A 262 -31.32 13.94 -1.33
C GLN A 262 -31.92 13.61 0.05
N ASN A 263 -33.03 14.24 0.42
CA ASN A 263 -33.76 13.98 1.67
C ASN A 263 -32.92 14.09 2.97
N GLY A 264 -31.88 14.93 2.98
CA GLY A 264 -30.98 15.07 4.15
C GLY A 264 -29.92 13.97 4.27
N GLU A 265 -29.86 13.07 3.30
CA GLU A 265 -28.83 12.05 3.17
C GLU A 265 -27.96 12.35 1.94
N MET A 266 -26.69 11.95 2.02
CA MET A 266 -25.77 12.02 0.90
C MET A 266 -25.67 10.66 0.23
N HIS A 267 -26.07 10.60 -1.04
CA HIS A 267 -25.92 9.44 -1.89
C HIS A 267 -24.56 9.50 -2.55
N CYS A 268 -23.82 8.40 -2.49
CA CYS A 268 -22.49 8.28 -3.05
C CYS A 268 -22.42 7.03 -3.94
N VAL A 269 -21.79 7.14 -5.10
CA VAL A 269 -21.58 6.03 -6.03
C VAL A 269 -20.10 5.69 -6.09
N SER A 270 -19.73 4.45 -5.79
CA SER A 270 -18.32 4.00 -5.81
C SER A 270 -17.76 3.86 -7.23
N ALA A 271 -16.45 3.59 -7.34
CA ALA A 271 -15.80 3.28 -8.62
C ALA A 271 -16.42 2.07 -9.33
N THR A 272 -16.95 1.10 -8.56
CA THR A 272 -17.60 -0.12 -9.09
C THR A 272 -19.09 0.09 -9.37
N GLY A 273 -19.63 1.31 -9.18
CA GLY A 273 -21.05 1.62 -9.35
C GLY A 273 -21.93 1.24 -8.16
N ALA A 274 -21.37 0.86 -7.02
CA ALA A 274 -22.15 0.57 -5.83
C ALA A 274 -22.65 1.88 -5.21
N GLU A 275 -23.96 2.00 -5.01
CA GLU A 275 -24.57 3.16 -4.36
C GLU A 275 -24.64 2.96 -2.84
N GLN A 276 -24.33 4.02 -2.09
CA GLN A 276 -24.46 4.06 -0.64
C GLN A 276 -25.04 5.39 -0.19
N SER A 277 -26.07 5.32 0.67
CA SER A 277 -26.66 6.48 1.34
C SER A 277 -26.04 6.66 2.73
N LEU A 278 -25.59 7.87 3.02
CA LEU A 278 -24.94 8.26 4.27
C LEU A 278 -25.69 9.44 4.89
N PRO A 279 -26.13 9.39 6.16
CA PRO A 279 -26.71 10.54 6.83
C PRO A 279 -25.71 11.70 6.89
N LEU A 280 -26.15 12.92 6.54
CA LEU A 280 -25.25 14.08 6.50
C LEU A 280 -24.60 14.39 7.85
N GLU A 281 -25.29 14.06 8.95
CA GLU A 281 -24.78 14.16 10.32
C GLU A 281 -23.55 13.29 10.60
N LYS A 282 -23.38 12.17 9.89
CA LYS A 282 -22.22 11.30 10.03
C LYS A 282 -21.05 11.76 9.17
N ILE A 283 -21.25 12.74 8.29
CA ILE A 283 -20.20 13.26 7.42
C ILE A 283 -19.48 14.41 8.14
N ASP A 284 -18.15 14.37 8.08
CA ASP A 284 -17.31 15.48 8.48
C ASP A 284 -17.04 16.35 7.24
N ILE A 285 -17.87 17.37 7.04
CA ILE A 285 -17.78 18.27 5.89
C ILE A 285 -16.45 19.03 5.90
N GLY A 286 -15.93 19.40 7.08
CA GLY A 286 -14.67 20.12 7.20
C GLY A 286 -13.49 19.27 6.72
N GLU A 287 -13.41 18.02 7.18
CA GLU A 287 -12.40 17.08 6.70
C GLU A 287 -12.58 16.70 5.23
N THR A 288 -13.82 16.52 4.79
CA THR A 288 -14.14 16.22 3.38
C THR A 288 -13.61 17.33 2.47
N VAL A 289 -13.82 18.60 2.81
CA VAL A 289 -13.28 19.74 2.04
C VAL A 289 -11.76 19.76 2.10
N ARG A 290 -11.17 19.63 3.29
CA ARG A 290 -9.71 19.69 3.48
C ARG A 290 -8.98 18.63 2.64
N VAL A 291 -9.40 17.37 2.74
CA VAL A 291 -8.77 16.24 2.04
C VAL A 291 -8.93 16.33 0.52
N ASN A 292 -10.10 16.75 0.03
CA ASN A 292 -10.28 16.91 -1.41
C ASN A 292 -9.51 18.11 -1.97
N GLN A 293 -9.41 19.21 -1.22
CA GLN A 293 -8.61 20.38 -1.61
C GLN A 293 -7.11 20.05 -1.66
N GLU A 294 -6.59 19.26 -0.72
CA GLU A 294 -5.20 18.74 -0.76
C GLU A 294 -4.94 17.87 -2.01
N ARG A 295 -5.99 17.24 -2.53
CA ARG A 295 -5.95 16.42 -3.77
C ARG A 295 -6.28 17.23 -5.03
N ASN A 296 -6.48 18.54 -4.92
CA ASN A 296 -6.90 19.42 -6.00
C ASN A 296 -8.22 18.94 -6.68
N VAL A 297 -9.14 18.41 -5.86
CA VAL A 297 -10.48 17.98 -6.24
C VAL A 297 -11.49 18.92 -5.57
N ASP A 298 -12.36 19.54 -6.36
CA ASP A 298 -13.41 20.40 -5.82
C ASP A 298 -14.53 19.57 -5.19
N PHE A 299 -14.92 19.95 -3.98
CA PHE A 299 -16.06 19.38 -3.28
C PHE A 299 -17.18 20.41 -3.18
N VAL A 300 -18.31 20.14 -3.84
CA VAL A 300 -19.48 21.01 -3.86
C VAL A 300 -20.71 20.17 -3.54
N LEU A 301 -21.45 20.55 -2.51
CA LEU A 301 -22.70 19.87 -2.15
C LEU A 301 -23.77 20.18 -3.21
N GLN A 302 -24.02 19.22 -4.10
CA GLN A 302 -25.05 19.30 -5.13
C GLN A 302 -26.35 18.67 -4.60
N SER A 303 -27.45 19.43 -4.55
CA SER A 303 -28.78 18.84 -4.35
C SER A 303 -29.31 18.34 -5.70
N ARG A 304 -29.88 17.14 -5.70
CA ARG A 304 -30.59 16.64 -6.88
C ARG A 304 -32.08 16.84 -6.64
N ASP A 305 -32.59 17.99 -7.04
CA ASP A 305 -34.04 18.21 -7.06
C ASP A 305 -34.62 17.43 -8.24
N VAL A 306 -35.60 16.57 -7.96
CA VAL A 306 -36.35 15.90 -9.02
C VAL A 306 -37.17 16.97 -9.72
N ILE A 307 -36.76 17.35 -10.93
CA ILE A 307 -37.64 18.07 -11.85
C ILE A 307 -38.73 17.08 -12.21
N GLU A 308 -39.90 17.20 -11.57
CA GLU A 308 -41.13 16.55 -12.02
C GLU A 308 -41.41 17.01 -13.45
N GLN A 309 -41.42 16.05 -14.38
CA GLN A 309 -42.10 16.17 -15.67
C GLN A 309 -43.48 15.55 -15.56
#